data_AF-K1SJI7-F1
#
_entry.id   AF-K1SJI7-F1
#
_cell.length_a   1.000
_cell.length_b   1.000
_cell.length_c   1.000
_cell.angle_alpha   90.00
_cell.angle_beta   90.00
_cell.angle_gamma   90.00
#
_symmetry.space_group_name_H-M   'P 1'
#
loop_
_entity.id
_entity.type
_entity.pdbx_description
1 polymer ?
#
loop_
_entity_poly.entity_id
_entity_poly.type
_entity_poly.pdbx_seq_one_letter_code
_entity_poly.pdbx_strand_id
1 'polypeptide(L)'
;MLAALGLRYGTPEATAFAVKVQKTLALEAYRASVKMAAERGAFEIFDARKEEKNPMIGRIREADPELYAEMVKHGRRNIAMLTIAPTGTTSLMSQTTSGIEPVFRPVYKRRRKINPSDQDAKVAFVDDMGEKFEEYNVYHHNFVKWLEANGYDTSKLQDISDDELNRWVAASPYHGATANDIDWVAKVKMQGEIQKWVDHSISVTVNL
;
A
#
# COMPACT_ATOMS: atom_id res chain seq x y z
N MET A 1 2.81 1.68 -6.62
CA MET A 1 3.38 0.62 -7.48
C MET A 1 2.41 0.21 -8.59
N LEU A 2 1.25 -0.39 -8.29
CA LEU A 2 0.28 -0.83 -9.31
C LEU A 2 -0.10 0.27 -10.32
N ALA A 3 -0.44 1.47 -9.83
CA ALA A 3 -0.75 2.61 -10.68
C ALA A 3 0.39 3.00 -11.65
N ALA A 4 1.65 2.92 -11.20
CA ALA A 4 2.81 3.20 -12.05
C ALA A 4 3.02 2.15 -13.14
N LEU A 5 2.49 0.94 -12.96
CA LEU A 5 2.47 -0.14 -13.94
C LEU A 5 1.19 -0.14 -14.80
N GLY A 6 0.29 0.83 -14.60
CA GLY A 6 -1.02 0.85 -15.26
C GLY A 6 -1.96 -0.28 -14.80
N LEU A 7 -1.65 -0.96 -13.69
CA LEU A 7 -2.47 -2.03 -13.14
C LEU A 7 -3.55 -1.45 -12.23
N ARG A 8 -4.81 -1.67 -12.57
CA ARG A 8 -5.95 -1.24 -11.75
C ARG A 8 -6.10 -2.15 -10.54
N TYR A 9 -6.13 -1.57 -9.35
CA TYR A 9 -6.32 -2.29 -8.10
C TYR A 9 -7.58 -3.17 -8.14
N GLY A 10 -7.52 -4.39 -7.59
CA GLY A 10 -8.65 -5.33 -7.54
C GLY A 10 -8.87 -6.14 -8.81
N THR A 11 -8.18 -5.83 -9.91
CA THR A 11 -8.20 -6.69 -11.11
C THR A 11 -7.39 -7.99 -10.90
N PRO A 12 -7.68 -9.06 -11.65
CA PRO A 12 -6.92 -10.31 -11.58
C PRO A 12 -5.41 -10.12 -11.84
N GLU A 13 -5.06 -9.26 -12.80
CA GLU A 13 -3.67 -9.01 -13.20
C GLU A 13 -2.92 -8.25 -12.09
N ALA A 14 -3.55 -7.22 -11.51
CA ALA A 14 -2.99 -6.50 -10.37
C ALA A 14 -2.83 -7.40 -9.14
N THR A 15 -3.82 -8.27 -8.89
CA THR A 15 -3.77 -9.26 -7.80
C THR A 15 -2.62 -10.23 -7.99
N ALA A 16 -2.48 -10.81 -9.18
CA ALA A 16 -1.39 -11.73 -9.49
C ALA A 16 -0.01 -11.09 -9.33
N PHE A 17 0.13 -9.82 -9.75
CA PHE A 17 1.36 -9.07 -9.53
C PHE A 17 1.66 -8.84 -8.05
N ALA A 18 0.67 -8.40 -7.26
CA ALA A 18 0.85 -8.20 -5.82
C ALA A 18 1.21 -9.51 -5.09
N VAL A 19 0.60 -10.64 -5.47
CA VAL A 19 0.95 -11.97 -4.97
C VAL A 19 2.39 -12.33 -5.31
N LYS A 20 2.84 -12.04 -6.54
CA LYS A 20 4.24 -12.28 -6.94
C LYS A 20 5.21 -11.49 -6.06
N VAL A 21 4.91 -10.21 -5.80
CA VAL A 21 5.73 -9.37 -4.92
C VAL A 21 5.77 -9.94 -3.50
N GLN A 22 4.61 -10.26 -2.93
CA GLN A 22 4.55 -10.78 -1.56
C GLN A 22 5.20 -12.17 -1.43
N LYS A 23 5.01 -13.06 -2.41
CA LYS A 23 5.69 -14.35 -2.48
C LYS A 23 7.20 -14.17 -2.46
N THR A 24 7.72 -13.25 -3.28
CA THR A 24 9.16 -12.97 -3.34
C THR A 24 9.68 -12.48 -2.00
N LEU A 25 8.97 -11.52 -1.38
CA LEU A 25 9.31 -11.02 -0.04
C LEU A 25 9.31 -12.15 1.00
N ALA A 26 8.33 -13.05 0.94
CA ALA A 26 8.22 -14.15 1.89
C ALA A 26 9.37 -15.15 1.77
N LEU A 27 9.70 -15.58 0.56
CA LEU A 27 10.83 -16.50 0.33
C LEU A 27 12.13 -15.90 0.85
N GLU A 28 12.38 -14.62 0.57
CA GLU A 28 13.62 -13.95 1.00
C GLU A 28 13.65 -13.68 2.51
N ALA A 29 12.52 -13.36 3.14
CA ALA A 29 12.44 -13.22 4.59
C ALA A 29 12.73 -14.56 5.31
N TYR A 30 12.17 -15.66 4.82
CA TYR A 30 12.47 -17.00 5.34
C TYR A 30 13.94 -17.38 5.07
N ARG A 31 14.47 -17.14 3.87
CA ARG A 31 15.88 -17.39 3.52
C ARG A 31 16.83 -16.64 4.45
N ALA A 32 16.56 -15.37 4.72
CA ALA A 32 17.35 -14.59 5.66
C ALA A 32 17.28 -15.16 7.09
N SER A 33 16.10 -15.60 7.55
CA SER A 33 15.95 -16.20 8.87
C SER A 33 16.65 -17.56 9.01
N VAL A 34 16.67 -18.38 7.95
CA VAL A 34 17.42 -19.65 7.90
C VAL A 34 18.93 -19.39 7.92
N LYS A 35 19.41 -18.42 7.14
CA LYS A 35 20.82 -18.02 7.17
C LYS A 35 21.24 -17.55 8.57
N MET A 36 20.42 -16.72 9.23
CA MET A 36 20.69 -16.31 10.61
C MET A 36 20.69 -17.48 11.60
N ALA A 37 19.87 -18.51 11.37
CA ALA A 37 19.85 -19.71 12.21
C ALA A 37 21.14 -20.53 12.06
N ALA A 38 21.67 -20.65 10.83
CA ALA A 38 22.95 -21.30 10.60
C ALA A 38 24.11 -20.60 11.34
N GLU A 39 24.07 -19.27 11.43
CA GLU A 39 25.10 -18.46 12.11
C GLU A 39 24.91 -18.36 13.63
N ARG A 40 23.67 -18.30 14.12
CA ARG A 40 23.34 -17.89 15.50
C ARG A 40 22.46 -18.89 16.27
N GLY A 41 22.12 -20.01 15.63
CA GLY A 41 21.16 -20.99 16.12
C GLY A 41 19.70 -20.62 15.79
N ALA A 42 18.85 -21.63 15.62
CA ALA A 42 17.40 -21.47 15.45
C ALA A 42 16.74 -20.91 16.72
N PHE A 43 15.45 -20.52 16.63
CA PHE A 43 14.67 -20.25 17.84
C PHE A 43 14.49 -21.54 18.66
N GLU A 44 14.46 -21.41 19.98
CA GLU A 44 14.63 -22.52 20.94
C GLU A 44 13.70 -23.72 20.73
N ILE A 45 12.45 -23.46 20.34
CA ILE A 45 11.42 -24.50 20.20
C ILE A 45 11.16 -24.92 18.74
N PHE A 46 12.05 -24.59 17.81
CA PHE A 46 11.90 -24.95 16.40
C PHE A 46 11.86 -26.48 16.21
N ASP A 47 10.85 -26.96 15.48
CA ASP A 47 10.73 -28.36 15.08
C ASP A 47 10.03 -28.45 13.72
N ALA A 48 10.79 -28.79 12.67
CA ALA A 48 10.27 -28.90 11.31
C ALA A 48 9.10 -29.92 11.19
N ARG A 49 9.07 -30.95 12.04
CA ARG A 49 7.99 -31.97 12.00
C ARG A 49 6.67 -31.40 12.48
N LYS A 50 6.68 -30.47 13.43
CA LYS A 50 5.44 -29.80 13.90
C LYS A 50 4.80 -28.94 12.81
N GLU A 51 5.58 -28.51 11.83
CA GLU A 51 5.14 -27.61 10.77
C GLU A 51 4.98 -28.30 9.41
N GLU A 52 5.13 -29.62 9.33
CA GLU A 52 5.03 -30.37 8.08
C GLU A 52 3.70 -30.15 7.35
N LYS A 53 2.61 -29.98 8.12
CA LYS A 53 1.25 -29.72 7.62
C LYS A 53 0.88 -28.24 7.61
N ASN A 54 1.79 -27.33 7.94
CA ASN A 54 1.51 -25.89 7.92
C ASN A 54 1.36 -25.41 6.46
N PRO A 55 0.23 -24.79 6.07
CA PRO A 55 0.00 -24.37 4.69
C PRO A 55 1.03 -23.35 4.15
N MET A 56 1.52 -22.43 4.98
CA MET A 56 2.55 -21.46 4.58
C MET A 56 3.88 -22.17 4.30
N ILE A 57 4.28 -23.07 5.21
CA ILE A 57 5.51 -23.85 5.05
C ILE A 57 5.42 -24.78 3.83
N GLY A 58 4.23 -25.37 3.58
CA GLY A 58 3.95 -26.13 2.37
C GLY A 58 4.16 -25.31 1.09
N ARG A 59 3.64 -24.08 1.04
CA ARG A 59 3.85 -23.17 -0.10
C ARG A 59 5.30 -22.76 -0.29
N ILE A 60 6.04 -22.54 0.80
CA ILE A 60 7.48 -22.27 0.73
C ILE A 60 8.21 -23.47 0.15
N ARG A 61 7.92 -24.69 0.63
CA ARG A 61 8.51 -25.92 0.12
C ARG A 61 8.24 -26.14 -1.37
N GLU A 62 7.02 -25.86 -1.82
CA GLU A 62 6.67 -25.95 -3.25
C GLU A 62 7.36 -24.88 -4.09
N ALA A 63 7.51 -23.67 -3.56
CA ALA A 63 8.10 -22.55 -4.30
C ALA A 63 9.64 -22.57 -4.31
N ASP A 64 10.26 -23.07 -3.26
CA ASP A 64 11.71 -23.17 -3.08
C ASP A 64 12.06 -24.39 -2.20
N PRO A 65 12.20 -25.59 -2.83
CA PRO A 65 12.55 -26.81 -2.12
C PRO A 65 13.93 -26.76 -1.43
N GLU A 66 14.88 -26.01 -1.99
CA GLU A 66 16.22 -25.84 -1.42
C GLU A 66 16.18 -25.03 -0.13
N LEU A 67 15.44 -23.91 -0.13
CA LEU A 67 15.18 -23.13 1.08
C LEU A 67 14.52 -24.00 2.17
N TYR A 68 13.56 -24.84 1.80
CA TYR A 68 12.93 -25.75 2.77
C TYR A 68 13.93 -26.77 3.33
N ALA A 69 14.76 -27.37 2.49
CA ALA A 69 15.79 -28.31 2.93
C ALA A 69 16.78 -27.66 3.91
N GLU A 70 17.24 -26.44 3.61
CA GLU A 70 18.13 -25.68 4.50
C GLU A 70 17.42 -25.29 5.80
N MET A 71 16.13 -24.94 5.76
CA MET A 71 15.33 -24.69 6.95
C MET A 71 15.16 -25.94 7.82
N VAL A 72 15.02 -27.13 7.25
CA VAL A 72 14.97 -28.39 8.02
C VAL A 72 16.31 -28.67 8.70
N LYS A 73 17.42 -28.40 7.99
CA LYS A 73 18.77 -28.66 8.46
C LYS A 73 19.25 -27.68 9.54
N HIS A 74 18.98 -26.39 9.35
CA HIS A 74 19.50 -25.31 10.20
C HIS A 74 18.44 -24.69 11.11
N GLY A 75 17.17 -24.94 10.84
CA GLY A 75 16.06 -24.20 11.43
C GLY A 75 15.92 -22.79 10.87
N ARG A 76 15.11 -21.98 11.53
CA ARG A 76 15.01 -20.53 11.29
C ARG A 76 15.16 -19.76 12.59
N ARG A 77 15.64 -18.52 12.52
CA ARG A 77 15.94 -17.70 13.70
C ARG A 77 14.70 -17.06 14.31
N ASN A 78 13.67 -16.82 13.50
CA ASN A 78 12.46 -16.11 13.89
C ASN A 78 11.26 -17.07 13.78
N ILE A 79 10.33 -16.98 14.73
CA ILE A 79 9.12 -17.82 14.71
C ILE A 79 8.16 -17.39 13.60
N ALA A 80 7.99 -16.06 13.42
CA ALA A 80 7.23 -15.39 12.37
C ALA A 80 8.05 -14.20 11.84
N MET A 81 7.91 -13.90 10.55
CA MET A 81 8.72 -12.92 9.83
C MET A 81 7.89 -11.77 9.24
N LEU A 82 6.61 -12.00 8.93
CA LEU A 82 5.84 -11.11 8.06
C LEU A 82 4.50 -10.73 8.69
N THR A 83 4.33 -9.42 8.88
CA THR A 83 3.05 -8.82 9.23
C THR A 83 2.93 -7.51 8.44
N ILE A 84 1.77 -7.24 7.88
CA ILE A 84 1.50 -5.95 7.21
C ILE A 84 0.73 -5.09 8.21
N ALA A 85 1.45 -4.25 8.94
CA ALA A 85 0.88 -3.32 9.90
C ALA A 85 0.39 -2.03 9.21
N PRO A 86 -0.47 -1.22 9.88
CA PRO A 86 -0.80 0.11 9.40
C PRO A 86 0.46 0.98 9.32
N THR A 87 0.66 1.62 8.17
CA THR A 87 1.82 2.49 7.91
C THR A 87 1.39 3.95 7.74
N GLY A 88 0.44 4.45 8.54
CA GLY A 88 -0.11 5.80 8.38
C GLY A 88 0.98 6.88 8.33
N THR A 89 1.72 7.06 9.41
CA THR A 89 2.79 8.07 9.48
C THR A 89 3.95 7.80 8.52
N THR A 90 4.40 6.55 8.41
CA THR A 90 5.55 6.20 7.56
C THR A 90 5.24 6.31 6.07
N SER A 91 4.01 6.02 5.65
CA SER A 91 3.57 6.20 4.26
C SER A 91 3.48 7.68 3.88
N LEU A 92 3.08 8.55 4.81
CA LEU A 92 3.11 10.00 4.60
C LEU A 92 4.54 10.52 4.46
N MET A 93 5.46 10.10 5.35
CA MET A 93 6.88 10.49 5.28
C MET A 93 7.55 10.02 3.97
N SER A 94 7.22 8.81 3.52
CA SER A 94 7.74 8.24 2.26
C SER A 94 6.90 8.57 1.03
N GLN A 95 5.85 9.38 1.18
CA GLN A 95 4.95 9.84 0.11
C GLN A 95 4.38 8.70 -0.75
N THR A 96 3.95 7.62 -0.10
CA THR A 96 3.37 6.43 -0.74
C THR A 96 2.04 6.04 -0.10
N THR A 97 1.36 5.04 -0.67
CA THR A 97 0.14 4.45 -0.09
C THR A 97 0.46 3.61 1.15
N SER A 98 -0.47 3.54 2.10
CA SER A 98 -0.29 2.78 3.34
C SER A 98 -0.54 1.28 3.15
N GLY A 99 0.38 0.43 3.60
CA GLY A 99 0.22 -1.03 3.55
C GLY A 99 -0.10 -1.55 2.15
N ILE A 100 -1.20 -2.30 2.03
CA ILE A 100 -1.76 -2.75 0.75
C ILE A 100 -2.98 -1.93 0.31
N GLU A 101 -3.23 -0.77 0.91
CA GLU A 101 -4.41 0.04 0.62
C GLU A 101 -4.34 0.65 -0.80
N PRO A 102 -5.47 0.76 -1.51
CA PRO A 102 -5.57 1.67 -2.65
C PRO A 102 -5.43 3.12 -2.18
N VAL A 103 -5.16 4.03 -3.11
CA VAL A 103 -5.21 5.48 -2.80
C VAL A 103 -6.63 5.82 -2.35
N PHE A 104 -6.78 6.51 -1.22
CA PHE A 104 -8.10 6.93 -0.76
C PHE A 104 -8.70 8.00 -1.69
N ARG A 105 -7.94 9.07 -1.94
CA ARG A 105 -8.24 10.10 -2.96
C ARG A 105 -6.93 10.62 -3.56
N PRO A 106 -6.80 10.68 -4.90
CA PRO A 106 -5.61 11.28 -5.52
C PRO A 106 -5.59 12.79 -5.35
N VAL A 107 -6.77 13.41 -5.17
CA VAL A 107 -6.94 14.85 -4.93
C VAL A 107 -8.08 15.07 -3.95
N TYR A 108 -7.92 16.02 -3.03
CA TYR A 108 -9.00 16.43 -2.13
C TYR A 108 -8.88 17.91 -1.74
N LYS A 109 -10.00 18.59 -1.49
CA LYS A 109 -10.02 19.95 -0.96
C LYS A 109 -9.81 19.91 0.55
N ARG A 110 -8.89 20.73 1.05
CA ARG A 110 -8.68 20.96 2.48
C ARG A 110 -9.14 22.37 2.81
N ARG A 111 -9.88 22.49 3.93
CA ARG A 111 -10.23 23.76 4.56
C ARG A 111 -9.19 24.12 5.61
N ARG A 112 -8.68 25.34 5.56
CA ARG A 112 -7.84 25.95 6.61
C ARG A 112 -8.57 27.17 7.16
N LYS A 113 -8.73 27.24 8.47
CA LYS A 113 -9.27 28.44 9.13
C LYS A 113 -8.32 29.61 8.91
N ILE A 114 -8.87 30.75 8.54
CA ILE A 114 -8.15 32.01 8.34
C ILE A 114 -8.05 32.72 9.67
N ASN A 115 -6.84 33.02 10.11
CA ASN A 115 -6.59 33.81 11.30
C ASN A 115 -6.42 35.29 10.91
N PRO A 116 -6.67 36.24 11.83
CA PRO A 116 -6.49 37.67 11.56
C PRO A 116 -5.07 38.07 11.11
N SER A 117 -4.07 37.24 11.40
CA SER A 117 -2.67 37.45 11.01
C SER A 117 -2.33 36.97 9.59
N ASP A 118 -3.21 36.22 8.92
CA ASP A 118 -2.97 35.74 7.55
C ASP A 118 -3.22 36.89 6.55
N GLN A 119 -2.16 37.45 5.95
CA GLN A 119 -2.27 38.65 5.11
C GLN A 119 -2.77 38.38 3.67
N ASP A 120 -2.67 37.14 3.18
CA ASP A 120 -2.97 36.77 1.79
C ASP A 120 -4.02 35.64 1.65
N ALA A 121 -4.77 35.34 2.72
CA ALA A 121 -5.72 34.23 2.69
C ALA A 121 -6.97 34.54 1.85
N LYS A 122 -7.32 33.62 0.94
CA LYS A 122 -8.55 33.73 0.14
C LYS A 122 -9.72 33.08 0.89
N VAL A 123 -10.74 33.88 1.22
CA VAL A 123 -11.97 33.37 1.87
C VAL A 123 -12.77 32.57 0.84
N ALA A 124 -12.83 31.26 1.01
CA ALA A 124 -13.61 30.35 0.17
C ALA A 124 -14.93 29.92 0.82
N PHE A 125 -14.97 29.88 2.15
CA PHE A 125 -16.13 29.44 2.92
C PHE A 125 -16.22 30.24 4.23
N VAL A 126 -17.45 30.53 4.67
CA VAL A 126 -17.74 31.10 5.99
C VAL A 126 -18.74 30.18 6.68
N ASP A 127 -18.45 29.75 7.90
CA ASP A 127 -19.35 28.88 8.65
C ASP A 127 -20.48 29.65 9.34
N ASP A 128 -21.41 28.91 9.96
CA ASP A 128 -22.58 29.47 10.66
C ASP A 128 -22.19 30.33 11.87
N MET A 129 -20.95 30.23 12.37
CA MET A 129 -20.40 31.03 13.45
C MET A 129 -19.64 32.28 12.93
N GLY A 130 -19.59 32.48 11.62
CA GLY A 130 -18.89 33.59 10.98
C GLY A 130 -17.38 33.38 10.81
N GLU A 131 -16.87 32.17 11.08
CA GLU A 131 -15.46 31.85 10.90
C GLU A 131 -15.13 31.70 9.41
N LYS A 132 -14.02 32.29 8.98
CA LYS A 132 -13.59 32.30 7.57
C LYS A 132 -12.60 31.18 7.31
N PHE A 133 -12.78 30.49 6.20
CA PHE A 133 -11.93 29.38 5.77
C PHE A 133 -11.43 29.60 4.35
N GLU A 134 -10.18 29.22 4.14
CA GLU A 134 -9.55 29.06 2.83
C GLU A 134 -9.66 27.60 2.39
N GLU A 135 -9.97 27.39 1.12
CA GLU A 135 -9.97 26.07 0.49
C GLU A 135 -8.85 25.98 -0.53
N TYR A 136 -8.13 24.87 -0.50
CA TYR A 136 -7.13 24.54 -1.52
C TYR A 136 -7.11 23.04 -1.80
N ASN A 137 -6.71 22.69 -3.02
CA ASN A 137 -6.52 21.31 -3.41
C ASN A 137 -5.23 20.75 -2.82
N VAL A 138 -5.30 19.53 -2.30
CA VAL A 138 -4.15 18.73 -1.90
C VAL A 138 -4.05 17.56 -2.87
N TYR A 139 -2.85 17.39 -3.43
CA TYR A 139 -2.57 16.39 -4.45
C TYR A 139 -1.70 15.28 -3.87
N HIS A 140 -2.04 14.03 -4.20
CA HIS A 140 -1.17 12.90 -3.89
C HIS A 140 0.14 13.04 -4.68
N HIS A 141 1.29 12.95 -4.02
CA HIS A 141 2.61 13.18 -4.64
C HIS A 141 2.82 12.36 -5.93
N ASN A 142 2.43 11.07 -5.93
CA ASN A 142 2.58 10.23 -7.13
C ASN A 142 1.58 10.55 -8.25
N PHE A 143 0.48 11.26 -7.97
CA PHE A 143 -0.40 11.80 -9.02
C PHE A 143 0.28 12.97 -9.72
N VAL A 144 0.91 13.88 -8.97
CA VAL A 144 1.70 14.99 -9.55
C VAL A 144 2.87 14.45 -10.38
N LYS A 145 3.62 13.47 -9.86
CA LYS A 145 4.71 12.83 -10.64
C LYS A 145 4.20 12.16 -11.93
N TRP A 146 3.01 11.55 -11.88
CA TRP A 146 2.40 10.97 -13.07
C TRP A 146 2.02 12.04 -14.09
N LEU A 147 1.44 13.17 -13.65
CA LEU A 147 1.14 14.31 -14.51
C LEU A 147 2.40 14.83 -15.23
N GLU A 148 3.47 15.09 -14.48
CA GLU A 148 4.76 15.56 -15.01
C GLU A 148 5.33 14.58 -16.05
N ALA A 149 5.35 13.29 -15.71
CA ALA A 149 5.87 12.25 -16.60
C ALA A 149 5.05 12.10 -17.90
N ASN A 150 3.79 12.54 -17.90
CA ASN A 150 2.89 12.48 -19.06
C ASN A 150 2.70 13.86 -19.74
N GLY A 151 3.53 14.86 -19.41
CA GLY A 151 3.55 16.15 -20.09
C GLY A 151 2.42 17.11 -19.71
N TYR A 152 1.74 16.88 -18.59
CA TYR A 152 0.77 17.83 -18.05
C TYR A 152 1.48 19.03 -17.41
N ASP A 153 0.93 20.22 -17.62
CA ASP A 153 1.45 21.46 -17.06
C ASP A 153 1.06 21.61 -15.58
N THR A 154 1.88 21.09 -14.67
CA THR A 154 1.60 21.09 -13.23
C THR A 154 1.63 22.48 -12.59
N SER A 155 2.12 23.53 -13.29
CA SER A 155 2.04 24.91 -12.81
C SER A 155 0.59 25.39 -12.64
N LYS A 156 -0.35 24.79 -13.38
CA LYS A 156 -1.78 25.08 -13.28
C LYS A 156 -2.43 24.58 -11.99
N LEU A 157 -1.82 23.61 -11.28
CA LEU A 157 -2.46 22.94 -10.13
C LEU A 157 -2.85 23.90 -9.00
N GLN A 158 -2.23 25.08 -8.91
CA GLN A 158 -2.59 26.08 -7.92
C GLN A 158 -4.00 26.65 -8.12
N ASP A 159 -4.39 26.91 -9.37
CA ASP A 159 -5.64 27.61 -9.73
C ASP A 159 -6.47 26.83 -10.77
N ILE A 160 -6.21 25.53 -10.94
CA ILE A 160 -6.91 24.64 -11.88
C ILE A 160 -8.40 24.57 -11.54
N SER A 161 -9.26 24.61 -12.57
CA SER A 161 -10.70 24.43 -12.38
C SER A 161 -11.03 22.97 -12.03
N ASP A 162 -12.11 22.76 -11.29
CA ASP A 162 -12.55 21.41 -10.91
C ASP A 162 -12.81 20.54 -12.15
N ASP A 163 -13.33 21.10 -13.25
CA ASP A 163 -13.58 20.37 -14.50
C ASP A 163 -12.30 19.94 -15.24
N GLU A 164 -11.27 20.79 -15.28
CA GLU A 164 -9.97 20.41 -15.86
C GLU A 164 -9.28 19.37 -14.98
N LEU A 165 -9.29 19.56 -13.66
CA LEU A 165 -8.73 18.62 -12.71
C LEU A 165 -9.40 17.24 -12.77
N ASN A 166 -10.73 17.20 -12.86
CA ASN A 166 -11.47 15.94 -13.00
C ASN A 166 -11.09 15.19 -14.27
N ARG A 167 -10.86 15.89 -15.39
CA ARG A 167 -10.35 15.28 -16.63
C ARG A 167 -8.95 14.68 -16.44
N TRP A 168 -8.08 15.36 -15.71
CA TRP A 168 -6.72 14.86 -15.42
C TRP A 168 -6.75 13.63 -14.51
N VAL A 169 -7.60 13.64 -13.48
CA VAL A 169 -7.81 12.47 -12.61
C VAL A 169 -8.36 11.31 -13.43
N ALA A 170 -9.35 11.54 -14.30
CA ALA A 170 -9.95 10.52 -15.15
C ALA A 170 -8.95 9.87 -16.13
N ALA A 171 -7.99 10.64 -16.64
CA ALA A 171 -6.91 10.13 -17.49
C ALA A 171 -5.83 9.35 -16.72
N SER A 172 -5.76 9.54 -15.40
CA SER A 172 -4.73 8.94 -14.56
C SER A 172 -5.00 7.48 -14.21
N PRO A 173 -3.98 6.69 -13.85
CA PRO A 173 -4.13 5.31 -13.39
C PRO A 173 -4.87 5.18 -12.05
N TYR A 174 -5.22 6.31 -11.39
CA TYR A 174 -6.03 6.32 -10.18
C TYR A 174 -7.53 6.27 -10.47
N HIS A 175 -7.96 6.57 -11.71
CA HIS A 175 -9.37 6.54 -12.07
C HIS A 175 -9.94 5.11 -11.98
N GLY A 176 -11.00 4.94 -11.20
CA GLY A 176 -11.60 3.64 -10.95
C GLY A 176 -10.74 2.72 -10.07
N ALA A 177 -9.75 3.28 -9.38
CA ALA A 177 -8.78 2.54 -8.56
C ALA A 177 -8.60 3.16 -7.16
N THR A 178 -9.51 4.05 -6.74
CA THR A 178 -9.49 4.61 -5.39
C THR A 178 -10.26 3.74 -4.42
N ALA A 179 -10.08 3.97 -3.12
CA ALA A 179 -10.78 3.24 -2.06
C ALA A 179 -12.32 3.29 -2.20
N ASN A 180 -12.88 4.34 -2.81
CA ASN A 180 -14.32 4.46 -3.04
C ASN A 180 -14.78 3.87 -4.38
N ASP A 181 -13.87 3.66 -5.33
CA ASP A 181 -14.22 3.14 -6.66
C ASP A 181 -14.16 1.62 -6.74
N ILE A 182 -13.32 1.00 -5.90
CA ILE A 182 -13.01 -0.43 -5.99
C ILE A 182 -14.14 -1.25 -5.39
N ASP A 183 -14.52 -2.33 -6.08
CA ASP A 183 -15.34 -3.39 -5.51
C ASP A 183 -14.66 -3.98 -4.27
N TRP A 184 -15.30 -3.81 -3.11
CA TRP A 184 -14.79 -4.30 -1.83
C TRP A 184 -14.58 -5.82 -1.84
N VAL A 185 -15.35 -6.59 -2.63
CA VAL A 185 -15.16 -8.04 -2.77
C VAL A 185 -13.83 -8.33 -3.48
N ALA A 186 -13.51 -7.58 -4.53
CA ALA A 186 -12.22 -7.69 -5.22
C ALA A 186 -11.05 -7.36 -4.27
N LYS A 187 -11.22 -6.37 -3.39
CA LYS A 187 -10.24 -6.03 -2.35
C LYS A 187 -10.02 -7.18 -1.36
N VAL A 188 -11.10 -7.78 -0.85
CA VAL A 188 -11.03 -8.93 0.07
C VAL A 188 -10.38 -10.15 -0.60
N LYS A 189 -10.70 -10.41 -1.88
CA LYS A 189 -10.04 -11.48 -2.65
C LYS A 189 -8.54 -11.24 -2.78
N MET A 190 -8.14 -10.03 -3.16
CA MET A 190 -6.73 -9.65 -3.28
C MET A 190 -6.00 -9.81 -1.94
N GLN A 191 -6.59 -9.36 -0.83
CA GLN A 191 -6.03 -9.59 0.51
C GLN A 191 -5.86 -11.08 0.80
N GLY A 192 -6.87 -11.91 0.52
CA GLY A 192 -6.81 -13.35 0.75
C GLY A 192 -5.68 -14.03 -0.03
N GLU A 193 -5.44 -13.61 -1.28
CA GLU A 193 -4.34 -14.13 -2.10
C GLU A 193 -2.97 -13.71 -1.57
N ILE A 194 -2.81 -12.46 -1.11
CA ILE A 194 -1.57 -11.96 -0.50
C ILE A 194 -1.30 -12.65 0.85
N GLN A 195 -2.35 -12.86 1.66
CA GLN A 195 -2.27 -13.49 2.99
C GLN A 195 -1.70 -14.90 2.94
N LYS A 196 -1.78 -15.61 1.81
CA LYS A 196 -1.13 -16.92 1.61
C LYS A 196 0.39 -16.88 1.81
N TRP A 197 0.98 -15.68 1.73
CA TRP A 197 2.42 -15.39 1.82
C TRP A 197 2.74 -14.40 2.97
N VAL A 198 1.88 -14.32 3.99
CA VAL A 198 2.07 -13.56 5.23
C VAL A 198 1.79 -14.52 6.39
N ASP A 199 2.79 -14.77 7.23
CA ASP A 199 2.72 -15.78 8.30
C ASP A 199 2.02 -15.28 9.58
N HIS A 200 1.80 -13.97 9.68
CA HIS A 200 0.93 -13.37 10.68
C HIS A 200 -0.35 -12.81 10.06
N SER A 201 -0.57 -11.49 10.10
CA SER A 201 -1.80 -10.85 9.64
C SER A 201 -1.54 -9.60 8.81
N ILE A 202 -2.54 -9.27 7.99
CA ILE A 202 -2.60 -8.04 7.21
C ILE A 202 -3.65 -7.12 7.84
N SER A 203 -3.23 -5.93 8.27
CA SER A 203 -4.15 -4.85 8.61
C SER A 203 -4.52 -4.10 7.34
N VAL A 204 -5.79 -4.23 6.94
CA VAL A 204 -6.36 -3.51 5.80
C VAL A 204 -7.80 -3.14 6.11
N THR A 205 -8.20 -1.95 5.69
CA THR A 205 -9.54 -1.40 5.85
C THR A 205 -10.43 -1.83 4.70
N VAL A 206 -11.71 -2.09 4.92
CA VAL A 206 -12.69 -2.26 3.84
C VAL A 206 -13.63 -1.04 3.85
N ASN A 207 -13.72 -0.36 2.72
CA ASN A 207 -14.62 0.78 2.51
C ASN A 207 -15.90 0.25 1.87
N LEU A 208 -17.05 0.53 2.48
CA LEU A 208 -18.39 0.07 2.06
C LEU A 208 -19.30 1.25 1.73
#